data_AF-B0CQS8-F1
#
_entry.id   AF-B0CQS8-F1
#
_cell.length_a   1.000
_cell.length_b   1.000
_cell.length_c   1.000
_cell.angle_alpha   90.00
_cell.angle_beta   90.00
_cell.angle_gamma   90.00
#
_symmetry.space_group_name_H-M   'P 1'
#
loop_
_entity.id
_entity.type
_entity.pdbx_description
1 polymer ?
#
loop_
_entity_poly.entity_id
_entity_poly.type
_entity_poly.pdbx_seq_one_letter_code
_entity_poly.pdbx_strand_id
1 'polypeptide(L)'
;MAESRLTVSHFLISVALLALTWVIWVAFKPRKRVSLRSVAILVLGDIGRSPRMMYHAQSFAENGFTTNLIGYGGSNPIPSLKRLPKMNIWYLPEPPKLLRCFPFVIAAPLKIIHQILSIFWVLLFRIDVPPEFILVQNPPSIPTLALVQLVGRIRGSKIIIDWHNLGYSILALKLGTNHIFVRLAMWFERKFGHSAYAHLFVTYAMRDFLVKEWDLQGQKIVLHDRPPQHFHHSSAQEIHELFRKLQPLLENQKVLDDFLPLSSVPYSTAFTRAMSKPATDTLQEPFSEPGIDAYSDTPSPSLRPDRPALLVSSTSWTPDEDFEILIDSLGIYETRAGELASQKVAASLPKILVVVTGKGPLQAKYMADVNRLQRDWKWVRFISLWLEAEDYPIFLGSADLGVCLHSSSSSLDLPMKIVDMFGCGLPVCALDFACLHELVNDGGNGRVFKTAPQLAIQLETLLAGFPDSPSLRKLASSLERAPAIPNPHVSTNHGSEESQVWCTWEENWGRVMRRLILV
;
A
#
# COMPACT_ATOMS: atom_id res chain seq x y z
N MET A 1 59.91 16.04 16.47
CA MET A 1 58.71 15.55 15.76
C MET A 1 58.12 14.24 16.33
N ALA A 2 58.89 13.38 17.00
CA ALA A 2 58.35 12.15 17.60
C ALA A 2 57.53 12.42 18.88
N GLU A 3 57.96 13.34 19.74
CA GLU A 3 57.27 13.65 21.00
C GLU A 3 55.89 14.32 20.81
N SER A 4 55.72 15.13 19.75
CA SER A 4 54.44 15.77 19.44
C SER A 4 53.38 14.80 18.90
N ARG A 5 53.80 13.69 18.26
CA ARG A 5 52.89 12.64 17.81
C ARG A 5 52.40 11.76 18.96
N LEU A 6 53.26 11.51 19.94
CA LEU A 6 52.91 10.75 21.13
C LEU A 6 51.84 11.47 21.97
N THR A 7 51.99 12.78 22.17
CA THR A 7 51.04 13.59 22.95
C THR A 7 49.66 13.67 22.30
N VAL A 8 49.60 13.80 20.97
CA VAL A 8 48.33 13.75 20.22
C VAL A 8 47.66 12.39 20.35
N SER A 9 48.42 11.28 20.29
CA SER A 9 47.87 9.92 20.46
C SER A 9 47.29 9.70 21.85
N HIS A 10 47.98 10.13 22.91
CA HIS A 10 47.48 10.02 24.28
C HIS A 10 46.22 10.85 24.49
N PHE A 11 46.19 12.08 23.97
CA PHE A 11 45.00 12.94 24.03
C PHE A 11 43.79 12.28 23.35
N LEU A 12 43.95 11.71 22.16
CA LEU A 12 42.88 11.01 21.44
C LEU A 12 42.38 9.78 22.21
N ILE A 13 43.29 9.00 22.82
CA ILE A 13 42.93 7.84 23.65
C ILE A 13 42.16 8.29 24.90
N SER A 14 42.58 9.39 25.55
CA SER A 14 41.88 9.94 26.71
C SER A 14 40.48 10.46 26.36
N VAL A 15 40.33 11.14 25.22
CA VAL A 15 39.01 11.58 24.72
C VAL A 15 38.13 10.39 24.38
N ALA A 16 38.68 9.33 23.76
CA ALA A 16 37.95 8.11 23.47
C ALA A 16 37.51 7.36 24.74
N LEU A 17 38.37 7.30 25.75
CA LEU A 17 38.05 6.72 27.06
C LEU A 17 37.00 7.55 27.82
N LEU A 18 37.07 8.89 27.77
CA LEU A 18 36.06 9.77 28.34
C LEU A 18 34.71 9.64 27.62
N ALA A 19 34.72 9.54 26.29
CA ALA A 19 33.52 9.28 25.51
C ALA A 19 32.95 7.89 25.83
N LEU A 20 33.80 6.87 25.93
CA LEU A 20 33.38 5.50 26.27
C LEU A 20 32.81 5.44 27.70
N THR A 21 33.48 6.04 28.67
CA THR A 21 33.00 6.09 30.06
C THR A 21 31.74 6.94 30.20
N TRP A 22 31.60 8.02 29.43
CA TRP A 22 30.35 8.78 29.36
C TRP A 22 29.21 7.98 28.72
N VAL A 23 29.48 7.25 27.63
CA VAL A 23 28.50 6.34 26.99
C VAL A 23 28.08 5.22 27.95
N ILE A 24 29.04 4.61 28.63
CA ILE A 24 28.79 3.62 29.69
C ILE A 24 27.98 4.27 30.81
N TRP A 25 28.39 5.43 31.32
CA TRP A 25 27.67 6.13 32.38
C TRP A 25 26.24 6.48 31.98
N VAL A 26 25.99 6.95 30.75
CA VAL A 26 24.63 7.21 30.24
C VAL A 26 23.84 5.90 30.09
N ALA A 27 24.47 4.83 29.61
CA ALA A 27 23.83 3.52 29.46
C ALA A 27 23.49 2.86 30.81
N PHE A 28 24.24 3.16 31.86
CA PHE A 28 24.10 2.58 33.20
C PHE A 28 23.59 3.58 34.27
N LYS A 29 23.27 4.83 33.90
CA LYS A 29 22.66 5.83 34.80
C LYS A 29 21.34 5.27 35.33
N PRO A 30 20.98 5.50 36.62
CA PRO A 30 19.69 5.07 37.18
C PRO A 30 18.55 5.46 36.24
N ARG A 31 17.82 4.42 35.81
CA ARG A 31 16.85 4.47 34.74
C ARG A 31 15.79 5.52 35.09
N LYS A 32 15.57 6.51 34.20
CA LYS A 32 14.29 7.22 34.21
C LYS A 32 13.21 6.14 34.06
N ARG A 33 12.17 6.20 34.88
CA ARG A 33 11.04 5.26 34.74
C ARG A 33 10.53 5.36 33.31
N VAL A 34 10.26 4.20 32.72
CA VAL A 34 9.66 4.09 31.39
C VAL A 34 8.38 4.93 31.37
N SER A 35 8.21 5.73 30.32
CA SER A 35 6.99 6.51 30.13
C SER A 35 5.89 5.56 29.71
N LEU A 36 4.96 5.25 30.61
CA LEU A 36 3.79 4.45 30.26
C LEU A 36 3.01 5.12 29.14
N ARG A 37 2.36 4.31 28.29
CA ARG A 37 1.66 4.81 27.10
C ARG A 37 2.57 5.68 26.23
N SER A 38 3.74 5.16 25.89
CA SER A 38 4.60 5.77 24.89
C SER A 38 5.26 4.74 23.99
N VAL A 39 5.48 5.14 22.74
CA VAL A 39 6.05 4.28 21.71
C VAL A 39 7.07 5.03 20.87
N ALA A 40 8.15 4.35 20.50
CA ALA A 40 9.05 4.74 19.44
C ALA A 40 8.87 3.79 18.25
N ILE A 41 8.46 4.32 17.10
CA ILE A 41 8.23 3.58 15.86
C ILE A 41 9.42 3.85 14.95
N LEU A 42 10.23 2.83 14.70
CA LEU A 42 11.43 2.93 13.88
C LEU A 42 11.21 2.34 12.49
N VAL A 43 11.39 3.19 11.48
CA VAL A 43 11.29 2.87 10.06
C VAL A 43 12.62 3.23 9.41
N LEU A 44 13.42 2.24 9.01
CA LEU A 44 14.70 2.51 8.34
C LEU A 44 14.49 2.74 6.83
N GLY A 45 13.65 3.73 6.50
CA GLY A 45 13.20 4.12 5.16
C GLY A 45 12.56 5.52 5.18
N ASP A 46 12.13 6.01 4.01
CA ASP A 46 11.36 7.26 3.91
C ASP A 46 9.99 7.08 4.61
N ILE A 47 9.73 7.92 5.60
CA ILE A 47 8.49 7.87 6.39
C ILE A 47 7.26 8.04 5.50
N GLY A 48 7.29 8.98 4.54
CA GLY A 48 6.15 9.25 3.66
C GLY A 48 5.86 8.11 2.67
N ARG A 49 6.76 7.12 2.57
CA ARG A 49 6.59 5.91 1.74
C ARG A 49 6.33 4.65 2.57
N SER A 50 6.04 4.81 3.86
CA SER A 50 5.84 3.71 4.79
C SER A 50 4.44 3.81 5.43
N PRO A 51 3.36 3.61 4.64
CA PRO A 51 1.99 3.92 5.05
C PRO A 51 1.58 3.19 6.32
N ARG A 52 1.84 1.88 6.43
CA ARG A 52 1.48 1.11 7.62
C ARG A 52 2.13 1.64 8.89
N MET A 53 3.38 2.11 8.83
CA MET A 53 4.05 2.71 9.99
C MET A 53 3.45 4.06 10.38
N MET A 54 3.05 4.85 9.38
CA MET A 54 2.28 6.07 9.61
C MET A 54 0.92 5.76 10.24
N TYR A 55 0.25 4.70 9.81
CA TYR A 55 -1.03 4.27 10.40
C TYR A 55 -0.87 3.75 11.82
N HIS A 56 0.17 2.95 12.11
CA HIS A 56 0.53 2.62 13.49
C HIS A 56 0.74 3.89 14.33
N ALA A 57 1.53 4.85 13.83
CA ALA A 57 1.82 6.08 14.55
C ALA A 57 0.55 6.89 14.85
N GLN A 58 -0.33 7.01 13.86
CA GLN A 58 -1.63 7.66 14.01
C GLN A 58 -2.47 6.93 15.07
N SER A 59 -2.65 5.61 14.95
CA SER A 59 -3.48 4.84 15.87
C SER A 59 -2.94 4.85 17.31
N PHE A 60 -1.62 4.78 17.51
CA PHE A 60 -1.04 4.93 18.85
C PHE A 60 -1.35 6.32 19.45
N ALA A 61 -1.12 7.39 18.69
CA ALA A 61 -1.34 8.75 19.15
C ALA A 61 -2.83 9.04 19.46
N GLU A 62 -3.75 8.56 18.62
CA GLU A 62 -5.20 8.65 18.85
C GLU A 62 -5.66 7.86 20.08
N ASN A 63 -4.98 6.75 20.40
CA ASN A 63 -5.21 5.98 21.63
C ASN A 63 -4.43 6.52 22.84
N GLY A 64 -3.97 7.78 22.77
CA GLY A 64 -3.42 8.52 23.90
C GLY A 64 -1.95 8.28 24.19
N PHE A 65 -1.23 7.53 23.34
CA PHE A 65 0.20 7.29 23.49
C PHE A 65 1.03 8.50 23.04
N THR A 66 2.12 8.76 23.76
CA THR A 66 3.19 9.64 23.26
C THR A 66 3.96 8.89 22.19
N THR A 67 3.89 9.35 20.95
CA THR A 67 4.33 8.60 19.77
C THR A 67 5.50 9.30 19.11
N ASN A 68 6.64 8.61 19.00
CA ASN A 68 7.82 9.08 18.30
C ASN A 68 8.01 8.26 17.02
N LEU A 69 7.79 8.87 15.85
CA LEU A 69 8.01 8.24 14.55
C LEU A 69 9.40 8.60 14.03
N ILE A 70 10.25 7.60 13.79
CA ILE A 70 11.67 7.76 13.47
C ILE A 70 11.93 7.14 12.10
N GLY A 71 12.55 7.89 11.20
CA GLY A 71 12.92 7.39 9.87
C GLY A 71 13.56 8.46 9.00
N TYR A 72 13.77 8.19 7.72
CA TYR A 72 14.29 9.19 6.79
C TYR A 72 13.18 10.14 6.31
N GLY A 73 13.58 11.38 5.99
CA GLY A 73 12.71 12.32 5.29
C GLY A 73 12.65 12.03 3.79
N GLY A 74 12.03 12.95 3.05
CA GLY A 74 11.90 12.89 1.60
C GLY A 74 10.46 13.17 1.19
N SER A 75 9.60 12.17 1.33
CA SER A 75 8.18 12.28 0.99
C SER A 75 7.38 12.85 2.17
N ASN A 76 6.30 13.58 1.87
CA ASN A 76 5.45 14.16 2.91
C ASN A 76 4.69 13.05 3.67
N PRO A 77 4.74 13.05 5.03
CA PRO A 77 3.87 12.18 5.82
C PRO A 77 2.39 12.54 5.63
N ILE A 78 1.50 11.59 5.94
CA ILE A 78 0.05 11.83 5.87
C ILE A 78 -0.36 13.06 6.70
N PRO A 79 -1.26 13.93 6.21
CA PRO A 79 -1.60 15.19 6.88
C PRO A 79 -2.16 15.02 8.30
N SER A 80 -2.83 13.90 8.59
CA SER A 80 -3.38 13.57 9.91
C SER A 80 -2.31 13.56 11.01
N LEU A 81 -1.11 13.03 10.73
CA LEU A 81 -0.03 12.93 11.72
C LEU A 81 0.42 14.30 12.24
N LYS A 82 0.46 15.32 11.36
CA LYS A 82 0.90 16.68 11.73
C LYS A 82 -0.06 17.38 12.70
N ARG A 83 -1.30 16.91 12.81
CA ARG A 83 -2.35 17.51 13.65
C ARG A 83 -2.42 16.87 15.05
N LEU A 84 -1.73 15.76 15.28
CA LEU A 84 -1.84 15.01 16.53
C LEU A 84 -0.91 15.59 17.61
N PRO A 85 -1.43 16.00 18.79
CA PRO A 85 -0.66 16.73 19.79
C PRO A 85 0.41 15.89 20.49
N LYS A 86 0.29 14.56 20.45
CA LYS A 86 1.22 13.60 21.09
C LYS A 86 2.15 12.92 20.08
N MET A 87 2.33 13.52 18.91
CA MET A 87 3.07 12.94 17.79
C MET A 87 4.34 13.74 17.50
N ASN A 88 5.49 13.06 17.52
CA ASN A 88 6.80 13.62 17.21
C ASN A 88 7.42 12.87 16.04
N ILE A 89 7.93 13.60 15.04
CA ILE A 89 8.67 13.02 13.91
C ILE A 89 10.17 13.32 14.07
N TRP A 90 10.99 12.27 14.05
CA TRP A 90 12.44 12.36 14.13
C TRP A 90 13.08 11.87 12.85
N TYR A 91 13.63 12.79 12.07
CA TYR A 91 14.33 12.46 10.84
C TYR A 91 15.76 11.99 11.13
N LEU A 92 16.11 10.81 10.63
CA LEU A 92 17.48 10.30 10.63
C LEU A 92 18.31 11.09 9.60
N PRO A 93 19.54 11.51 9.95
CA PRO A 93 20.42 12.16 8.99
C PRO A 93 20.76 11.21 7.84
N GLU A 94 20.77 11.73 6.62
CA GLU A 94 21.20 10.94 5.46
C GLU A 94 22.72 10.72 5.48
N PRO A 95 23.22 9.56 5.00
CA PRO A 95 24.64 9.34 4.84
C PRO A 95 25.27 10.43 3.95
N PRO A 96 26.49 10.93 4.27
CA PRO A 96 27.17 11.95 3.48
C PRO A 96 27.21 11.61 1.99
N LYS A 97 26.89 12.58 1.12
CA LYS A 97 26.86 12.37 -0.35
C LYS A 97 28.20 11.85 -0.89
N LEU A 98 29.31 12.19 -0.24
CA LEU A 98 30.66 11.72 -0.59
C LEU A 98 30.79 10.18 -0.54
N LEU A 99 29.98 9.49 0.28
CA LEU A 99 29.96 8.02 0.31
C LEU A 99 29.56 7.40 -1.03
N ARG A 100 28.85 8.15 -1.89
CA ARG A 100 28.47 7.70 -3.24
C ARG A 100 29.66 7.63 -4.20
N CYS A 101 30.78 8.28 -3.87
CA CYS A 101 32.00 8.28 -4.69
C CYS A 101 32.89 7.05 -4.44
N PHE A 102 32.66 6.30 -3.35
CA PHE A 102 33.45 5.11 -3.02
C PHE A 102 32.85 3.85 -3.66
N PRO A 103 33.68 2.83 -3.95
CA PRO A 103 33.20 1.50 -4.34
C PRO A 103 32.21 0.94 -3.32
N PHE A 104 31.19 0.20 -3.79
CA PHE A 104 30.11 -0.35 -2.96
C PHE A 104 30.62 -1.11 -1.71
N VAL A 105 31.72 -1.85 -1.85
CA VAL A 105 32.34 -2.64 -0.77
C VAL A 105 32.79 -1.77 0.41
N ILE A 106 33.19 -0.52 0.16
CA ILE A 106 33.61 0.45 1.20
C ILE A 106 32.42 1.31 1.63
N ALA A 107 31.61 1.76 0.67
CA ALA A 107 30.48 2.63 0.93
C ALA A 107 29.41 1.95 1.80
N ALA A 108 29.13 0.66 1.60
CA ALA A 108 28.09 -0.05 2.32
C ALA A 108 28.39 -0.21 3.84
N PRO A 109 29.58 -0.66 4.29
CA PRO A 109 29.92 -0.67 5.71
C PRO A 109 29.88 0.72 6.36
N LEU A 110 30.42 1.75 5.70
CA LEU A 110 30.39 3.13 6.22
C LEU A 110 28.96 3.67 6.36
N LYS A 111 28.09 3.36 5.38
CA LYS A 111 26.65 3.67 5.45
C LYS A 111 26.00 2.97 6.65
N ILE A 112 26.30 1.69 6.89
CA ILE A 112 25.78 0.94 8.03
C ILE A 112 26.25 1.55 9.35
N ILE A 113 27.54 1.92 9.47
CA ILE A 113 28.06 2.59 10.67
C ILE A 113 27.34 3.91 10.92
N HIS A 114 27.16 4.73 9.89
CA HIS A 114 26.40 5.99 9.99
C HIS A 114 24.96 5.73 10.46
N GLN A 115 24.29 4.71 9.92
CA GLN A 115 22.95 4.30 10.34
C GLN A 115 22.91 3.88 11.81
N ILE A 116 23.87 3.08 12.27
CA ILE A 116 23.98 2.65 13.66
C ILE A 116 24.09 3.87 14.59
N LEU A 117 25.02 4.78 14.29
CA LEU A 117 25.25 5.99 15.09
C LEU A 117 24.00 6.88 15.12
N SER A 118 23.33 7.03 13.99
CA SER A 118 22.12 7.84 13.85
C SER A 118 20.95 7.28 14.66
N ILE A 119 20.72 5.97 14.59
CA ILE A 119 19.65 5.29 15.33
C ILE A 119 19.92 5.37 16.83
N PHE A 120 21.16 5.11 17.27
CA PHE A 120 21.52 5.25 18.68
C PHE A 120 21.39 6.69 19.17
N TRP A 121 21.81 7.67 18.37
CA TRP A 121 21.64 9.08 18.72
C TRP A 121 20.18 9.42 19.03
N VAL A 122 19.26 9.00 18.16
CA VAL A 122 17.84 9.28 18.37
C VAL A 122 17.28 8.49 19.56
N LEU A 123 17.46 7.16 19.56
CA LEU A 123 16.84 6.28 20.54
C LEU A 123 17.45 6.39 21.95
N LEU A 124 18.73 6.75 22.09
CA LEU A 124 19.40 6.87 23.39
C LEU A 124 19.41 8.31 23.90
N PHE A 125 19.59 9.31 23.02
CA PHE A 125 19.87 10.69 23.45
C PHE A 125 18.78 11.70 23.09
N ARG A 126 18.11 11.60 21.94
CA ARG A 126 17.03 12.55 21.59
C ARG A 126 15.73 12.27 22.32
N ILE A 127 15.40 10.99 22.51
CA ILE A 127 14.21 10.61 23.27
C ILE A 127 14.59 10.61 24.76
N ASP A 128 14.21 11.69 25.45
CA ASP A 128 14.64 11.94 26.84
C ASP A 128 14.15 10.91 27.86
N VAL A 129 12.95 10.37 27.66
CA VAL A 129 12.32 9.40 28.55
C VAL A 129 12.16 8.06 27.83
N PRO A 130 12.62 6.92 28.39
CA PRO A 130 12.47 5.61 27.76
C PRO A 130 11.03 5.33 27.35
N PRO A 131 10.77 5.01 26.06
CA PRO A 131 9.44 4.65 25.64
C PRO A 131 9.07 3.29 26.20
N GLU A 132 7.77 3.04 26.41
CA GLU A 132 7.31 1.72 26.84
C GLU A 132 7.53 0.67 25.76
N PHE A 133 7.20 1.03 24.52
CA PHE A 133 7.34 0.15 23.37
C PHE A 133 8.32 0.73 22.35
N ILE A 134 9.11 -0.14 21.73
CA ILE A 134 9.83 0.16 20.50
C ILE A 134 9.24 -0.75 19.42
N LEU A 135 8.50 -0.17 18.48
CA LEU A 135 7.96 -0.87 17.32
C LEU A 135 8.92 -0.69 16.15
N VAL A 136 9.30 -1.77 15.49
CA VAL A 136 10.22 -1.72 14.34
C VAL A 136 9.59 -2.35 13.11
N GLN A 137 9.71 -1.67 11.97
CA GLN A 137 9.38 -2.26 10.68
C GLN A 137 10.50 -3.21 10.22
N ASN A 138 10.16 -4.46 9.92
CA ASN A 138 11.07 -5.39 9.26
C ASN A 138 10.51 -5.78 7.88
N PRO A 139 11.27 -5.61 6.78
CA PRO A 139 12.67 -5.16 6.66
C PRO A 139 12.84 -3.61 6.62
N PRO A 140 14.08 -3.08 6.70
CA PRO A 140 15.37 -3.79 6.73
C PRO A 140 15.78 -4.29 8.11
N SER A 141 16.21 -5.54 8.17
CA SER A 141 16.60 -6.23 9.39
C SER A 141 18.00 -5.83 9.88
N ILE A 142 18.95 -5.66 8.95
CA ILE A 142 20.33 -5.22 9.25
C ILE A 142 20.44 -3.70 9.07
N PRO A 143 21.00 -2.95 10.04
CA PRO A 143 21.40 -3.35 11.40
C PRO A 143 20.23 -3.30 12.42
N THR A 144 19.05 -2.88 11.98
CA THR A 144 17.91 -2.44 12.80
C THR A 144 17.54 -3.38 13.94
N LEU A 145 17.35 -4.68 13.67
CA LEU A 145 16.90 -5.65 14.69
C LEU A 145 17.91 -5.74 15.84
N ALA A 146 19.21 -5.81 15.55
CA ALA A 146 20.23 -5.86 16.61
C ALA A 146 20.23 -4.58 17.47
N LEU A 147 20.04 -3.42 16.83
CA LEU A 147 20.03 -2.13 17.52
C LEU A 147 18.83 -1.99 18.45
N VAL A 148 17.62 -2.30 17.98
CA VAL A 148 16.41 -2.19 18.84
C VAL A 148 16.47 -3.19 19.99
N GLN A 149 17.02 -4.39 19.78
CA GLN A 149 17.23 -5.36 20.85
C GLN A 149 18.21 -4.84 21.91
N LEU A 150 19.30 -4.19 21.50
CA LEU A 150 20.26 -3.60 22.42
C LEU A 150 19.64 -2.42 23.18
N VAL A 151 19.01 -1.49 22.47
CA VAL A 151 18.34 -0.33 23.06
C VAL A 151 17.22 -0.77 24.02
N GLY A 152 16.42 -1.77 23.65
CA GLY A 152 15.38 -2.32 24.51
C GLY A 152 15.92 -2.81 25.84
N ARG A 153 17.05 -3.54 25.83
CA ARG A 153 17.72 -4.01 27.05
C ARG A 153 18.29 -2.86 27.89
N ILE A 154 18.90 -1.86 27.24
CA ILE A 154 19.48 -0.69 27.92
C ILE A 154 18.37 0.16 28.58
N ARG A 155 17.30 0.45 27.83
CA ARG A 155 16.24 1.38 28.23
C ARG A 155 15.07 0.71 28.97
N GLY A 156 15.01 -0.62 29.00
CA GLY A 156 13.89 -1.37 29.59
C GLY A 156 12.60 -1.30 28.76
N SER A 157 12.70 -1.02 27.46
CA SER A 157 11.56 -0.93 26.55
C SER A 157 11.17 -2.31 26.01
N LYS A 158 9.87 -2.56 25.86
CA LYS A 158 9.31 -3.76 25.23
C LYS A 158 9.45 -3.65 23.71
N ILE A 159 10.01 -4.66 23.05
CA ILE A 159 10.23 -4.64 21.59
C ILE A 159 9.04 -5.27 20.86
N ILE A 160 8.49 -4.56 19.88
CA ILE A 160 7.49 -5.07 18.94
C ILE A 160 8.12 -5.13 17.55
N ILE A 161 8.19 -6.31 16.95
CA ILE A 161 8.69 -6.48 15.58
C ILE A 161 7.50 -6.64 14.65
N ASP A 162 7.35 -5.75 13.67
CA ASP A 162 6.30 -5.85 12.65
C ASP A 162 6.89 -6.42 11.35
N TRP A 163 6.52 -7.67 11.04
CA TRP A 163 7.02 -8.46 9.92
C TRP A 163 6.18 -8.22 8.67
N HIS A 164 6.80 -7.54 7.69
CA HIS A 164 6.22 -7.22 6.38
C HIS A 164 6.68 -8.16 5.29
N ASN A 165 7.96 -8.50 5.33
CA ASN A 165 8.64 -9.36 4.39
C ASN A 165 9.94 -9.81 5.07
N LEU A 166 10.72 -10.65 4.40
CA LEU A 166 11.98 -11.17 4.90
C LEU A 166 13.13 -10.50 4.17
N GLY A 167 13.99 -9.81 4.92
CA GLY A 167 15.11 -9.07 4.36
C GLY A 167 16.05 -9.97 3.56
N TYR A 168 16.27 -11.22 4.01
CA TYR A 168 17.09 -12.18 3.27
C TYR A 168 16.43 -12.61 1.94
N SER A 169 15.10 -12.74 1.88
CA SER A 169 14.38 -13.13 0.66
C SER A 169 14.47 -12.03 -0.40
N ILE A 170 14.33 -10.76 0.01
CA ILE A 170 14.51 -9.61 -0.90
C ILE A 170 15.96 -9.57 -1.43
N LEU A 171 16.94 -9.86 -0.59
CA LEU A 171 18.34 -9.93 -1.02
C LEU A 171 18.59 -11.11 -1.99
N ALA A 172 17.90 -12.23 -1.78
CA ALA A 172 17.98 -13.42 -2.62
C ALA A 172 17.52 -13.17 -4.06
N LEU A 173 16.55 -12.27 -4.29
CA LEU A 173 16.15 -11.86 -5.64
C LEU A 173 17.31 -11.24 -6.46
N LYS A 174 18.24 -10.58 -5.78
CA LYS A 174 19.37 -9.88 -6.44
C LYS A 174 20.61 -10.73 -6.57
N LEU A 175 20.92 -11.53 -5.56
CA LEU A 175 22.19 -12.28 -5.46
C LEU A 175 22.03 -13.78 -5.67
N GLY A 176 20.80 -14.30 -5.70
CA GLY A 176 20.50 -15.72 -5.69
C GLY A 176 20.44 -16.30 -4.27
N THR A 177 19.62 -17.33 -4.07
CA THR A 177 19.35 -17.98 -2.77
C THR A 177 20.59 -18.60 -2.12
N ASN A 178 21.53 -19.09 -2.92
CA ASN A 178 22.75 -19.75 -2.44
C ASN A 178 23.89 -18.79 -2.08
N HIS A 179 23.69 -17.48 -2.26
CA HIS A 179 24.76 -16.49 -2.02
C HIS A 179 25.12 -16.36 -0.54
N ILE A 180 26.41 -16.22 -0.21
CA ILE A 180 26.89 -16.15 1.17
C ILE A 180 26.24 -15.01 1.98
N PHE A 181 26.08 -13.83 1.36
CA PHE A 181 25.40 -12.69 2.00
C PHE A 181 23.92 -12.97 2.30
N VAL A 182 23.23 -13.78 1.50
CA VAL A 182 21.83 -14.17 1.77
C VAL A 182 21.77 -15.07 2.99
N ARG A 183 22.68 -16.05 3.10
CA ARG A 183 22.80 -16.92 4.27
C ARG A 183 23.14 -16.14 5.55
N LEU A 184 24.05 -15.17 5.45
CA LEU A 184 24.40 -14.29 6.57
C LEU A 184 23.22 -13.38 6.97
N ALA A 185 22.50 -12.81 6.00
CA ALA A 185 21.31 -12.01 6.26
C ALA A 185 20.21 -12.84 6.94
N MET A 186 19.96 -14.07 6.47
CA MET A 186 19.02 -15.00 7.06
C MET A 186 19.40 -15.35 8.50
N TRP A 187 20.68 -15.67 8.75
CA TRP A 187 21.17 -15.92 10.10
C TRP A 187 20.99 -14.72 11.02
N PHE A 188 21.30 -13.51 10.54
CA PHE A 188 21.16 -12.28 11.32
C PHE A 188 19.69 -12.02 11.66
N GLU A 189 18.81 -12.08 10.65
CA GLU A 189 17.37 -11.84 10.79
C GLU A 189 16.75 -12.86 11.74
N ARG A 190 17.11 -14.15 11.61
CA ARG A 190 16.71 -15.20 12.54
C ARG A 190 17.20 -14.93 13.96
N LYS A 191 18.48 -14.62 14.15
CA LYS A 191 19.09 -14.45 15.48
C LYS A 191 18.53 -13.26 16.24
N PHE A 192 18.44 -12.09 15.60
CA PHE A 192 17.97 -10.86 16.25
C PHE A 192 16.44 -10.69 16.20
N GLY A 193 15.78 -11.42 15.32
CA GLY A 193 14.33 -11.53 15.24
C GLY A 193 13.71 -12.60 16.13
N HIS A 194 14.50 -13.51 16.71
CA HIS A 194 14.00 -14.67 17.46
C HIS A 194 13.15 -14.32 18.70
N SER A 195 13.45 -13.23 19.42
CA SER A 195 12.76 -12.90 20.67
C SER A 195 12.29 -11.45 20.68
N ALA A 196 11.02 -11.20 20.97
CA ALA A 196 10.47 -9.86 21.19
C ALA A 196 9.37 -9.90 22.25
N TYR A 197 8.89 -8.74 22.72
CA TYR A 197 7.66 -8.71 23.51
C TYR A 197 6.48 -9.19 22.66
N ALA A 198 6.42 -8.72 21.41
CA ALA A 198 5.44 -9.17 20.43
C ALA A 198 6.00 -9.17 19.01
N HIS A 199 5.50 -10.08 18.20
CA HIS A 199 5.70 -10.14 16.76
C HIS A 199 4.35 -9.91 16.09
N LEU A 200 4.26 -8.88 15.26
CA LEU A 200 3.13 -8.60 14.40
C LEU A 200 3.43 -9.18 13.01
N PHE A 201 2.48 -9.88 12.41
CA PHE A 201 2.62 -10.47 11.08
C PHE A 201 1.51 -9.96 10.18
N VAL A 202 1.85 -9.65 8.92
CA VAL A 202 0.86 -9.27 7.90
C VAL A 202 -0.07 -10.42 7.49
N THR A 203 0.35 -11.67 7.72
CA THR A 203 -0.38 -12.90 7.36
C THR A 203 -0.23 -14.00 8.40
N TYR A 204 -1.20 -14.92 8.39
CA TYR A 204 -1.12 -16.19 9.10
C TYR A 204 0.01 -17.07 8.52
N ALA A 205 0.16 -17.10 7.19
CA ALA A 205 1.24 -17.83 6.53
C ALA A 205 2.63 -17.40 7.02
N MET A 206 2.89 -16.09 7.13
CA MET A 206 4.16 -15.57 7.62
C MET A 206 4.38 -15.92 9.08
N ARG A 207 3.35 -15.79 9.92
CA ARG A 207 3.42 -16.21 11.33
C ARG A 207 3.80 -17.69 11.43
N ASP A 208 3.08 -18.55 10.73
CA ASP A 208 3.23 -20.01 10.86
C ASP A 208 4.58 -20.47 10.33
N PHE A 209 5.03 -19.89 9.21
CA PHE A 209 6.37 -20.11 8.68
C PHE A 209 7.45 -19.71 9.69
N LEU A 210 7.41 -18.48 10.22
CA LEU A 210 8.47 -18.00 11.11
C LEU A 210 8.43 -18.68 12.49
N VAL A 211 7.25 -19.00 13.01
CA VAL A 211 7.12 -19.77 14.26
C VAL A 211 7.73 -21.16 14.09
N LYS A 212 7.42 -21.85 12.99
CA LYS A 212 7.94 -23.18 12.72
C LYS A 212 9.46 -23.18 12.48
N GLU A 213 9.96 -22.26 11.65
CA GLU A 213 11.35 -22.27 11.23
C GLU A 213 12.30 -21.64 12.26
N TRP A 214 11.84 -20.60 12.97
CA TRP A 214 12.70 -19.78 13.84
C TRP A 214 12.38 -19.90 15.33
N ASP A 215 11.33 -20.64 15.71
CA ASP A 215 10.91 -20.85 17.10
C ASP A 215 10.75 -19.52 17.88
N LEU A 216 9.99 -18.59 17.29
CA LEU A 216 9.86 -17.22 17.82
C LEU A 216 9.36 -17.18 19.28
N GLN A 217 9.99 -16.32 20.09
CA GLN A 217 9.71 -16.12 21.50
C GLN A 217 9.02 -14.76 21.73
N GLY A 218 7.87 -14.77 22.39
CA GLY A 218 7.01 -13.59 22.57
C GLY A 218 5.58 -13.84 22.13
N GLN A 219 4.75 -12.81 22.16
CA GLN A 219 3.38 -12.87 21.62
C GLN A 219 3.42 -12.90 20.09
N LYS A 220 2.57 -13.72 19.45
CA LYS A 220 2.49 -13.84 17.99
C LYS A 220 1.12 -13.41 17.52
N ILE A 221 1.05 -12.30 16.82
CA ILE A 221 -0.21 -11.64 16.50
C ILE A 221 -0.26 -11.35 15.01
N VAL A 222 -1.32 -11.76 14.35
CA VAL A 222 -1.56 -11.40 12.95
C VAL A 222 -2.32 -10.10 12.92
N LEU A 223 -1.74 -9.10 12.26
CA LEU A 223 -2.32 -7.80 11.98
C LEU A 223 -2.28 -7.60 10.47
N HIS A 224 -3.34 -8.07 9.80
CA HIS A 224 -3.52 -7.83 8.37
C HIS A 224 -3.56 -6.32 8.07
N ASP A 225 -2.99 -5.96 6.93
CA ASP A 225 -3.23 -4.66 6.35
C ASP A 225 -4.71 -4.50 5.96
N ARG A 226 -5.20 -3.30 6.19
CA ARG A 226 -6.57 -2.89 5.90
C ARG A 226 -6.54 -1.47 5.33
N PRO A 227 -7.51 -1.11 4.49
CA PRO A 227 -7.53 0.19 3.87
C PRO A 227 -7.80 1.27 4.92
N PRO A 228 -7.14 2.43 4.83
CA PRO A 228 -7.55 3.61 5.58
C PRO A 228 -8.92 4.11 5.09
N GLN A 229 -9.61 4.89 5.91
CA GLN A 229 -10.98 5.34 5.65
C GLN A 229 -11.19 6.12 4.34
N HIS A 230 -10.13 6.74 3.80
CA HIS A 230 -10.22 7.55 2.58
C HIS A 230 -10.37 6.73 1.29
N PHE A 231 -10.07 5.43 1.29
CA PHE A 231 -10.50 4.56 0.20
C PHE A 231 -11.99 4.26 0.39
N HIS A 232 -12.78 4.56 -0.63
CA HIS A 232 -14.23 4.41 -0.62
C HIS A 232 -14.75 4.27 -2.06
N HIS A 233 -15.93 3.67 -2.19
CA HIS A 233 -16.61 3.59 -3.48
C HIS A 233 -17.00 5.00 -3.92
N SER A 234 -16.64 5.40 -5.14
CA SER A 234 -16.88 6.76 -5.61
C SER A 234 -18.33 6.98 -5.97
N SER A 235 -18.86 8.12 -5.54
CA SER A 235 -20.16 8.61 -5.98
C SER A 235 -20.10 9.02 -7.45
N ALA A 236 -21.24 9.01 -8.15
CA ALA A 236 -21.29 9.43 -9.54
C ALA A 236 -20.82 10.90 -9.75
N GLN A 237 -20.93 11.75 -8.72
CA GLN A 237 -20.39 13.10 -8.71
C GLN A 237 -18.85 13.10 -8.71
N GLU A 238 -18.22 12.33 -7.82
CA GLU A 238 -16.76 12.22 -7.75
C GLU A 238 -16.18 11.63 -9.05
N ILE A 239 -16.83 10.61 -9.61
CA ILE A 239 -16.48 10.05 -10.91
C ILE A 239 -16.56 11.14 -11.99
N HIS A 240 -17.65 11.93 -12.00
CA HIS A 240 -17.83 13.00 -12.97
C HIS A 240 -16.74 14.08 -12.88
N GLU A 241 -16.42 14.54 -11.66
CA GLU A 241 -15.37 15.54 -11.43
C GLU A 241 -13.98 15.01 -11.81
N LEU A 242 -13.67 13.78 -11.43
CA LEU A 242 -12.40 13.13 -11.78
C LEU A 242 -12.25 13.01 -13.30
N PHE A 243 -13.24 12.48 -14.00
CA PHE A 243 -13.15 12.30 -15.45
C PHE A 243 -13.21 13.61 -16.24
N ARG A 244 -13.77 14.70 -15.66
CA ARG A 244 -13.58 16.05 -16.19
C ARG A 244 -12.15 16.53 -16.06
N LYS A 245 -11.52 16.30 -14.90
CA LYS A 245 -10.12 16.63 -14.65
C LYS A 245 -9.18 15.83 -15.57
N LEU A 246 -9.47 14.55 -15.79
CA LEU A 246 -8.69 13.65 -16.63
C LEU A 246 -8.96 13.80 -18.13
N GLN A 247 -10.01 14.52 -18.54
CA GLN A 247 -10.40 14.69 -19.95
C GLN A 247 -9.22 15.06 -20.86
N PRO A 248 -8.38 16.08 -20.54
CA PRO A 248 -7.27 16.44 -21.42
C PRO A 248 -6.22 15.32 -21.54
N LEU A 249 -6.02 14.52 -20.49
CA LEU A 249 -5.09 13.39 -20.53
C LEU A 249 -5.62 12.26 -21.40
N LEU A 250 -6.93 12.02 -21.39
CA LEU A 250 -7.60 11.01 -22.21
C LEU A 250 -7.65 11.42 -23.69
N GLU A 251 -7.97 12.69 -23.99
CA GLU A 251 -8.00 13.21 -25.36
C GLU A 251 -6.62 13.19 -26.04
N ASN A 252 -5.53 13.30 -25.26
CA ASN A 252 -4.18 13.17 -25.79
C ASN A 252 -3.81 11.72 -26.19
N GLN A 253 -4.61 10.72 -25.80
CA GLN A 253 -4.40 9.32 -26.15
C GLN A 253 -5.12 9.00 -27.46
N LYS A 254 -4.41 9.11 -28.59
CA LYS A 254 -4.95 8.80 -29.94
C LYS A 254 -5.62 7.43 -30.07
N VAL A 255 -5.22 6.47 -29.23
CA VAL A 255 -5.82 5.12 -29.22
C VAL A 255 -7.27 5.14 -28.75
N LEU A 256 -7.69 6.18 -28.01
CA LEU A 256 -9.05 6.34 -27.50
C LEU A 256 -9.98 7.07 -28.49
N ASP A 257 -9.44 7.60 -29.59
CA ASP A 257 -10.22 8.21 -30.66
C ASP A 257 -11.25 7.19 -31.17
N ASP A 258 -12.52 7.61 -31.28
CA ASP A 258 -13.68 6.77 -31.65
C ASP A 258 -13.94 5.55 -30.75
N PHE A 259 -13.21 5.40 -29.64
CA PHE A 259 -13.41 4.32 -28.69
C PHE A 259 -14.39 4.70 -27.58
N LEU A 260 -14.19 5.89 -27.00
CA LEU A 260 -15.01 6.42 -25.91
C LEU A 260 -16.29 7.07 -26.43
N PRO A 261 -17.38 7.08 -25.64
CA PRO A 261 -18.59 7.80 -26.01
C PRO A 261 -18.35 9.30 -26.14
N LEU A 262 -19.04 9.95 -27.08
CA LEU A 262 -19.01 11.40 -27.24
C LEU A 262 -19.43 12.07 -25.93
N SER A 263 -18.62 13.03 -25.48
CA SER A 263 -18.79 13.77 -24.23
C SER A 263 -18.87 15.27 -24.51
N SER A 264 -19.61 15.99 -23.68
CA SER A 264 -19.80 17.45 -23.76
C SER A 264 -19.67 18.02 -22.36
N VAL A 265 -18.45 18.41 -21.99
CA VAL A 265 -18.14 19.01 -20.69
C VAL A 265 -18.80 20.40 -20.61
N PRO A 266 -19.50 20.77 -19.50
CA PRO A 266 -19.55 20.09 -18.21
C PRO A 266 -20.68 19.06 -18.04
N TYR A 267 -21.52 18.82 -19.06
CA TYR A 267 -22.72 18.00 -18.94
C TYR A 267 -22.47 16.49 -19.00
N SER A 268 -21.40 16.03 -19.65
CA SER A 268 -21.05 14.61 -19.71
C SER A 268 -19.56 14.37 -19.82
N THR A 269 -19.14 13.19 -19.39
CA THR A 269 -17.79 12.63 -19.57
C THR A 269 -17.90 11.30 -20.32
N ALA A 270 -16.76 10.62 -20.52
CA ALA A 270 -16.74 9.26 -21.07
C ALA A 270 -17.49 8.23 -20.20
N PHE A 271 -17.69 8.51 -18.91
CA PHE A 271 -18.29 7.57 -17.94
C PHE A 271 -19.60 8.05 -17.32
N THR A 272 -19.85 9.36 -17.30
CA THR A 272 -21.00 9.96 -16.60
C THR A 272 -21.77 10.94 -17.47
N ARG A 273 -23.04 11.16 -17.14
CA ARG A 273 -23.89 12.22 -17.70
C ARG A 273 -24.68 12.91 -16.60
N ALA A 274 -24.74 14.23 -16.62
CA ALA A 274 -25.71 15.02 -15.87
C ALA A 274 -26.90 15.26 -16.80
N MET A 275 -28.07 14.71 -16.47
CA MET A 275 -29.25 14.82 -17.35
C MET A 275 -29.85 16.23 -17.31
N SER A 276 -29.39 17.18 -18.13
CA SER A 276 -30.21 18.36 -18.40
C SER A 276 -31.52 17.90 -19.08
N LYS A 277 -32.67 18.39 -18.60
CA LYS A 277 -33.96 18.22 -19.32
C LYS A 277 -33.70 18.58 -20.80
N PRO A 278 -34.10 17.76 -21.78
CA PRO A 278 -34.02 18.17 -23.16
C PRO A 278 -34.84 19.45 -23.30
N ALA A 279 -34.19 20.55 -23.69
CA ALA A 279 -34.91 21.70 -24.22
C ALA A 279 -35.69 21.16 -25.43
N THR A 280 -36.99 21.01 -25.24
CA THR A 280 -37.91 20.75 -26.34
C THR A 280 -37.81 21.97 -27.23
N ASP A 281 -37.48 21.74 -28.50
CA ASP A 281 -37.68 22.70 -29.58
C ASP A 281 -39.14 23.15 -29.55
N THR A 282 -39.39 24.25 -28.86
CA THR A 282 -40.60 25.05 -28.99
C THR A 282 -40.15 26.51 -28.88
N LEU A 283 -40.00 27.13 -30.04
CA LEU A 283 -39.96 28.58 -30.20
C LEU A 283 -41.27 29.16 -29.66
N GLN A 284 -41.21 30.02 -28.64
CA GLN A 284 -42.11 31.13 -28.23
C GLN A 284 -42.05 31.30 -26.70
N GLU A 285 -41.89 32.44 -26.05
CA GLU A 285 -41.70 33.88 -26.30
C GLU A 285 -41.20 34.46 -24.93
N PRO A 286 -40.77 35.74 -24.84
CA PRO A 286 -39.86 36.26 -23.81
C PRO A 286 -40.55 36.90 -22.59
N PHE A 287 -39.72 37.17 -21.57
CA PHE A 287 -39.92 38.00 -20.37
C PHE A 287 -40.54 37.34 -19.12
N SER A 288 -39.68 37.15 -18.11
CA SER A 288 -40.01 37.32 -16.68
C SER A 288 -38.76 37.77 -15.92
N GLU A 289 -38.98 38.66 -14.95
CA GLU A 289 -38.02 39.53 -14.23
C GLU A 289 -36.89 38.81 -13.45
N PRO A 290 -35.79 39.52 -13.10
CA PRO A 290 -34.68 38.94 -12.35
C PRO A 290 -35.05 38.83 -10.86
N GLY A 291 -35.76 37.75 -10.52
CA GLY A 291 -36.02 37.31 -9.15
C GLY A 291 -34.91 36.37 -8.65
N ILE A 292 -34.48 36.62 -7.42
CA ILE A 292 -33.50 35.88 -6.63
C ILE A 292 -33.92 34.40 -6.49
N ASP A 293 -32.92 33.50 -6.50
CA ASP A 293 -32.96 32.04 -6.29
C ASP A 293 -32.85 31.15 -7.55
N ALA A 294 -31.62 30.96 -8.04
CA ALA A 294 -31.27 29.88 -8.97
C ALA A 294 -29.90 29.27 -8.64
N TYR A 295 -29.74 28.77 -7.41
CA TYR A 295 -28.64 27.87 -7.03
C TYR A 295 -29.19 26.45 -6.79
N SER A 296 -30.06 25.96 -7.67
CA SER A 296 -30.58 24.59 -7.56
C SER A 296 -31.21 24.17 -8.88
N ASP A 297 -30.45 23.41 -9.68
CA ASP A 297 -30.92 22.33 -10.56
C ASP A 297 -29.82 21.95 -11.57
N THR A 298 -28.57 21.81 -11.13
CA THR A 298 -27.66 20.90 -11.84
C THR A 298 -28.03 19.48 -11.45
N PRO A 299 -28.58 18.67 -12.37
CA PRO A 299 -29.02 17.32 -12.07
C PRO A 299 -27.81 16.48 -11.70
N SER A 300 -27.92 15.71 -10.62
CA SER A 300 -26.84 14.84 -10.13
C SER A 300 -26.36 13.92 -11.26
N PRO A 301 -25.05 13.84 -11.53
CA PRO A 301 -24.51 12.94 -12.53
C PRO A 301 -24.90 11.49 -12.25
N SER A 302 -25.12 10.71 -13.30
CA SER A 302 -25.25 9.26 -13.24
C SER A 302 -24.22 8.61 -14.16
N LEU A 303 -23.88 7.36 -13.89
CA LEU A 303 -23.12 6.54 -14.84
C LEU A 303 -23.89 6.41 -16.15
N ARG A 304 -23.16 6.40 -17.26
CA ARG A 304 -23.70 6.21 -18.60
C ARG A 304 -23.90 4.73 -18.90
N PRO A 305 -25.01 4.33 -19.56
CA PRO A 305 -25.22 2.94 -19.95
C PRO A 305 -24.31 2.51 -21.12
N ASP A 306 -23.85 3.46 -21.94
CA ASP A 306 -23.00 3.24 -23.12
C ASP A 306 -21.50 3.36 -22.83
N ARG A 307 -21.11 3.53 -21.55
CA ARG A 307 -19.69 3.62 -21.16
C ARG A 307 -18.98 2.27 -21.36
N PRO A 308 -17.67 2.26 -21.64
CA PRO A 308 -16.89 1.03 -21.55
C PRO A 308 -16.76 0.57 -20.10
N ALA A 309 -16.53 -0.73 -19.90
CA ALA A 309 -16.08 -1.26 -18.62
C ALA A 309 -14.67 -0.73 -18.32
N LEU A 310 -14.48 -0.21 -17.12
CA LEU A 310 -13.21 0.34 -16.64
C LEU A 310 -12.47 -0.72 -15.83
N LEU A 311 -11.39 -1.23 -16.40
CA LEU A 311 -10.45 -2.11 -15.71
C LEU A 311 -9.25 -1.31 -15.21
N VAL A 312 -8.82 -1.54 -13.97
CA VAL A 312 -7.62 -0.94 -13.42
C VAL A 312 -6.60 -1.99 -13.00
N SER A 313 -5.34 -1.78 -13.36
CA SER A 313 -4.21 -2.53 -12.80
C SER A 313 -3.19 -1.56 -12.23
N SER A 314 -2.88 -1.68 -10.94
CA SER A 314 -1.83 -0.91 -10.30
C SER A 314 -0.53 -1.70 -10.31
N THR A 315 0.58 -1.10 -10.76
CA THR A 315 1.84 -1.83 -10.98
C THR A 315 3.07 -0.98 -10.71
N SER A 316 4.16 -1.64 -10.33
CA SER A 316 5.50 -1.06 -10.27
C SER A 316 6.30 -1.23 -11.57
N TRP A 317 5.74 -1.87 -12.61
CA TRP A 317 6.40 -2.21 -13.87
C TRP A 317 7.76 -2.87 -13.69
N THR A 318 7.88 -3.70 -12.65
CA THR A 318 9.09 -4.41 -12.28
C THR A 318 9.07 -5.84 -12.85
N PRO A 319 10.24 -6.48 -13.04
CA PRO A 319 10.30 -7.81 -13.68
C PRO A 319 9.59 -8.94 -12.92
N ASP A 320 9.23 -8.74 -11.66
CA ASP A 320 8.45 -9.68 -10.84
C ASP A 320 6.95 -9.67 -11.15
N GLU A 321 6.46 -8.66 -11.88
CA GLU A 321 5.07 -8.60 -12.35
C GLU A 321 5.03 -8.98 -13.84
N ASP A 322 4.56 -10.19 -14.15
CA ASP A 322 4.45 -10.67 -15.53
C ASP A 322 3.21 -10.07 -16.22
N PHE A 323 3.42 -8.93 -16.88
CA PHE A 323 2.38 -8.22 -17.62
C PHE A 323 1.95 -8.92 -18.91
N GLU A 324 2.72 -9.90 -19.42
CA GLU A 324 2.33 -10.66 -20.61
C GLU A 324 1.03 -11.41 -20.34
N ILE A 325 0.81 -11.90 -19.11
CA ILE A 325 -0.44 -12.57 -18.70
C ILE A 325 -1.66 -11.67 -18.93
N LEU A 326 -1.59 -10.39 -18.54
CA LEU A 326 -2.70 -9.46 -18.75
C LEU A 326 -2.88 -9.15 -20.23
N ILE A 327 -1.80 -8.84 -20.96
CA ILE A 327 -1.86 -8.49 -22.39
C ILE A 327 -2.45 -9.65 -23.21
N ASP A 328 -1.99 -10.89 -22.96
CA ASP A 328 -2.48 -12.08 -23.64
C ASP A 328 -3.95 -12.35 -23.32
N SER A 329 -4.37 -12.17 -22.06
CA SER A 329 -5.77 -12.35 -21.66
C SER A 329 -6.70 -11.38 -22.39
N LEU A 330 -6.25 -10.15 -22.62
CA LEU A 330 -6.99 -9.12 -23.35
C LEU A 330 -7.06 -9.43 -24.84
N GLY A 331 -6.00 -10.00 -25.44
CA GLY A 331 -6.04 -10.48 -26.82
C GLY A 331 -7.02 -11.64 -27.03
N ILE A 332 -7.13 -12.54 -26.03
CA ILE A 332 -8.15 -13.61 -26.03
C ILE A 332 -9.55 -12.99 -25.94
N TYR A 333 -9.76 -12.04 -25.00
CA TYR A 333 -11.04 -11.35 -24.84
C TYR A 333 -11.47 -10.62 -26.12
N GLU A 334 -10.55 -9.88 -26.75
CA GLU A 334 -10.78 -9.17 -28.01
C GLU A 334 -11.28 -10.12 -29.11
N THR A 335 -10.62 -11.27 -29.27
CA THR A 335 -11.00 -12.28 -30.26
C THR A 335 -12.40 -12.82 -29.99
N ARG A 336 -12.70 -13.17 -28.73
CA ARG A 336 -14.00 -13.71 -28.31
C ARG A 336 -15.13 -12.70 -28.46
N ALA A 337 -14.90 -11.44 -28.10
CA ALA A 337 -15.88 -10.38 -28.28
C ALA A 337 -16.22 -10.17 -29.77
N GLY A 338 -15.23 -10.27 -30.66
CA GLY A 338 -15.44 -10.23 -32.11
C GLY A 338 -16.24 -11.41 -32.67
N GLU A 339 -15.96 -12.62 -32.20
CA GLU A 339 -16.72 -13.82 -32.57
C GLU A 339 -18.20 -13.72 -32.14
N LEU A 340 -18.46 -13.33 -30.89
CA LEU A 340 -19.82 -13.17 -30.36
C LEU A 340 -20.60 -12.07 -31.09
N ALA A 341 -19.93 -10.95 -31.41
CA ALA A 341 -20.54 -9.87 -32.19
C ALA A 341 -20.90 -10.32 -33.62
N SER A 342 -20.04 -11.13 -34.24
CA SER A 342 -20.28 -11.65 -35.60
C SER A 342 -21.43 -12.66 -35.65
N GLN A 343 -21.60 -13.44 -34.59
CA GLN A 343 -22.65 -14.46 -34.47
C GLN A 343 -24.05 -13.87 -34.11
N LYS A 344 -24.17 -12.54 -33.95
CA LYS A 344 -25.41 -11.86 -33.50
C LYS A 344 -26.03 -12.49 -32.25
N VAL A 345 -25.20 -13.04 -31.36
CA VAL A 345 -25.67 -13.59 -30.08
C VAL A 345 -26.14 -12.43 -29.20
N ALA A 346 -27.29 -12.58 -28.54
CA ALA A 346 -27.91 -11.54 -27.71
C ALA A 346 -27.04 -11.10 -26.50
N ALA A 347 -26.00 -11.86 -26.16
CA ALA A 347 -25.04 -11.54 -25.10
C ALA A 347 -23.75 -10.96 -25.71
N SER A 348 -23.77 -9.67 -26.06
CA SER A 348 -22.56 -8.96 -26.49
C SER A 348 -21.67 -8.60 -25.30
N LEU A 349 -20.38 -8.86 -25.41
CA LEU A 349 -19.38 -8.39 -24.46
C LEU A 349 -19.15 -6.87 -24.60
N PRO A 350 -18.98 -6.12 -23.49
CA PRO A 350 -18.75 -4.68 -23.54
C PRO A 350 -17.36 -4.34 -24.08
N LYS A 351 -17.17 -3.07 -24.49
CA LYS A 351 -15.84 -2.50 -24.66
C LYS A 351 -15.14 -2.40 -23.29
N ILE A 352 -13.84 -2.66 -23.23
CA ILE A 352 -12.99 -2.52 -22.04
C ILE A 352 -11.99 -1.40 -22.24
N LEU A 353 -11.97 -0.43 -21.32
CA LEU A 353 -10.83 0.45 -21.12
C LEU A 353 -9.99 -0.07 -19.95
N VAL A 354 -8.79 -0.54 -20.24
CA VAL A 354 -7.77 -0.89 -19.25
C VAL A 354 -6.89 0.32 -18.97
N VAL A 355 -6.83 0.73 -17.71
CA VAL A 355 -5.94 1.78 -17.24
C VAL A 355 -4.93 1.19 -16.29
N VAL A 356 -3.65 1.35 -16.64
CA VAL A 356 -2.54 0.87 -15.81
C VAL A 356 -1.84 2.04 -15.13
N THR A 357 -1.87 2.01 -13.79
CA THR A 357 -1.31 3.06 -12.95
C THR A 357 0.05 2.65 -12.40
N GLY A 358 0.91 3.64 -12.18
CA GLY A 358 2.24 3.47 -11.58
C GLY A 358 3.38 3.63 -12.57
N LYS A 359 4.62 3.45 -12.08
CA LYS A 359 5.85 3.76 -12.82
C LYS A 359 6.92 2.73 -12.53
N GLY A 360 7.65 2.36 -13.57
CA GLY A 360 8.85 1.55 -13.42
C GLY A 360 9.56 1.21 -14.73
N PRO A 361 10.61 0.38 -14.65
CA PRO A 361 11.58 0.22 -15.72
C PRO A 361 11.00 -0.43 -16.98
N LEU A 362 10.01 -1.32 -16.86
CA LEU A 362 9.46 -2.04 -18.01
C LEU A 362 8.26 -1.36 -18.67
N GLN A 363 7.80 -0.21 -18.15
CA GLN A 363 6.62 0.50 -18.66
C GLN A 363 6.72 0.79 -20.16
N ALA A 364 7.84 1.36 -20.61
CA ALA A 364 8.02 1.73 -22.01
C ALA A 364 8.01 0.51 -22.95
N LYS A 365 8.59 -0.61 -22.52
CA LYS A 365 8.60 -1.87 -23.28
C LYS A 365 7.16 -2.36 -23.47
N TYR A 366 6.44 -2.60 -22.37
CA TYR A 366 5.07 -3.13 -22.44
C TYR A 366 4.11 -2.21 -23.18
N MET A 367 4.21 -0.90 -22.97
CA MET A 367 3.36 0.06 -23.70
C MET A 367 3.66 0.06 -25.21
N ALA A 368 4.91 -0.17 -25.63
CA ALA A 368 5.23 -0.30 -27.05
C ALA A 368 4.59 -1.57 -27.67
N ASP A 369 4.64 -2.69 -26.95
CA ASP A 369 4.04 -3.95 -27.37
C ASP A 369 2.51 -3.84 -27.47
N VAL A 370 1.87 -3.30 -26.43
CA VAL A 370 0.42 -3.05 -26.40
C VAL A 370 -0.02 -2.09 -27.51
N ASN A 371 0.71 -0.99 -27.73
CA ASN A 371 0.39 -0.02 -28.79
C ASN A 371 0.52 -0.60 -30.20
N ARG A 372 1.27 -1.69 -30.38
CA ARG A 372 1.30 -2.44 -31.63
C ARG A 372 0.07 -3.34 -31.75
N LEU A 373 -0.26 -4.08 -30.70
CA LEU A 373 -1.38 -5.02 -30.68
C LEU A 373 -2.73 -4.32 -30.82
N GLN A 374 -2.97 -3.25 -30.06
CA GLN A 374 -4.29 -2.62 -29.98
C GLN A 374 -4.69 -1.79 -31.22
N ARG A 375 -3.84 -1.69 -32.24
CA ARG A 375 -4.18 -1.00 -33.51
C ARG A 375 -5.33 -1.68 -34.24
N ASP A 376 -5.35 -3.01 -34.19
CA ASP A 376 -6.35 -3.83 -34.86
C ASP A 376 -7.50 -4.23 -33.93
N TRP A 377 -7.43 -3.83 -32.65
CA TRP A 377 -8.43 -4.13 -31.64
C TRP A 377 -9.61 -3.16 -31.71
N LYS A 378 -10.81 -3.62 -31.40
CA LYS A 378 -12.08 -2.89 -31.39
C LYS A 378 -12.77 -2.90 -30.03
N TRP A 379 -12.59 -3.95 -29.22
CA TRP A 379 -13.23 -4.08 -27.91
C TRP A 379 -12.33 -3.60 -26.77
N VAL A 380 -11.01 -3.74 -26.90
CA VAL A 380 -10.08 -3.39 -25.82
C VAL A 380 -9.25 -2.15 -26.17
N ARG A 381 -9.11 -1.23 -25.21
CA ARG A 381 -8.07 -0.21 -25.19
C ARG A 381 -7.29 -0.27 -23.89
N PHE A 382 -5.99 -0.05 -24.00
CA PHE A 382 -5.06 -0.09 -22.89
C PHE A 382 -4.22 1.18 -22.89
N ILE A 383 -4.26 1.90 -21.77
CA ILE A 383 -3.49 3.12 -21.56
C ILE A 383 -2.76 3.06 -20.22
N SER A 384 -1.72 3.86 -20.09
CA SER A 384 -1.09 4.11 -18.78
C SER A 384 -1.36 5.54 -18.35
N LEU A 385 -1.80 5.70 -17.09
CA LEU A 385 -2.06 7.01 -16.49
C LEU A 385 -1.26 7.16 -15.19
N TRP A 386 -0.68 8.35 -15.02
CA TRP A 386 -0.18 8.80 -13.74
C TRP A 386 -1.31 9.56 -13.02
N LEU A 387 -1.55 9.23 -11.77
CA LEU A 387 -2.57 9.85 -10.93
C LEU A 387 -1.89 10.51 -9.74
N GLU A 388 -2.39 11.68 -9.36
CA GLU A 388 -2.02 12.29 -8.09
C GLU A 388 -2.57 11.46 -6.92
N ALA A 389 -1.92 11.55 -5.76
CA ALA A 389 -2.27 10.72 -4.60
C ALA A 389 -3.73 10.90 -4.13
N GLU A 390 -4.29 12.10 -4.32
CA GLU A 390 -5.66 12.45 -3.96
C GLU A 390 -6.69 11.90 -4.98
N ASP A 391 -6.30 11.76 -6.25
CA ASP A 391 -7.17 11.24 -7.30
C ASP A 391 -7.21 9.71 -7.33
N TYR A 392 -6.17 9.05 -6.80
CA TYR A 392 -6.03 7.59 -6.86
C TYR A 392 -7.19 6.82 -6.19
N PRO A 393 -7.63 7.15 -4.96
CA PRO A 393 -8.79 6.48 -4.34
C PRO A 393 -10.08 6.68 -5.15
N ILE A 394 -10.29 7.88 -5.70
CA ILE A 394 -11.47 8.18 -6.52
C ILE A 394 -11.42 7.38 -7.82
N PHE A 395 -10.24 7.28 -8.45
CA PHE A 395 -10.08 6.49 -9.67
C PHE A 395 -10.35 5.00 -9.42
N LEU A 396 -9.82 4.42 -8.34
CA LEU A 396 -10.11 3.05 -7.96
C LEU A 396 -11.61 2.84 -7.70
N GLY A 397 -12.25 3.76 -6.97
CA GLY A 397 -13.69 3.73 -6.70
C GLY A 397 -14.57 4.02 -7.92
N SER A 398 -13.99 4.44 -9.04
CA SER A 398 -14.68 4.61 -10.32
C SER A 398 -14.63 3.38 -11.23
N ALA A 399 -13.72 2.44 -10.95
CA ALA A 399 -13.47 1.27 -11.80
C ALA A 399 -14.49 0.14 -11.54
N ASP A 400 -14.63 -0.76 -12.51
CA ASP A 400 -15.57 -1.89 -12.45
C ASP A 400 -14.89 -3.18 -11.98
N LEU A 401 -13.60 -3.35 -12.31
CA LEU A 401 -12.81 -4.52 -11.92
C LEU A 401 -11.32 -4.16 -11.79
N GLY A 402 -10.69 -4.59 -10.70
CA GLY A 402 -9.24 -4.55 -10.52
C GLY A 402 -8.56 -5.81 -11.05
N VAL A 403 -7.35 -5.67 -11.61
CA VAL A 403 -6.47 -6.81 -11.93
C VAL A 403 -5.14 -6.66 -11.22
N CYS A 404 -4.78 -7.64 -10.39
CA CYS A 404 -3.53 -7.66 -9.63
C CYS A 404 -2.63 -8.81 -10.08
N LEU A 405 -1.50 -8.46 -10.69
CA LEU A 405 -0.45 -9.40 -11.12
C LEU A 405 0.67 -9.56 -10.09
N HIS A 406 0.61 -8.84 -8.97
CA HIS A 406 1.65 -8.88 -7.96
C HIS A 406 1.76 -10.28 -7.34
N SER A 407 2.99 -10.81 -7.34
CA SER A 407 3.36 -11.99 -6.57
C SER A 407 4.39 -11.62 -5.51
N SER A 408 4.21 -12.14 -4.31
CA SER A 408 5.12 -11.89 -3.20
C SER A 408 6.45 -12.63 -3.38
N SER A 409 7.57 -11.93 -3.18
CA SER A 409 8.92 -12.52 -3.24
C SER A 409 9.17 -13.60 -2.19
N SER A 410 8.48 -13.49 -1.05
CA SER A 410 8.52 -14.48 0.03
C SER A 410 7.41 -15.53 -0.10
N SER A 411 6.40 -15.25 -0.93
CA SER A 411 5.08 -15.89 -0.94
C SER A 411 4.32 -15.82 0.40
N LEU A 412 4.73 -14.91 1.29
CA LEU A 412 4.18 -14.77 2.65
C LEU A 412 3.55 -13.39 2.92
N ASP A 413 3.71 -12.41 2.04
CA ASP A 413 3.10 -11.07 2.16
C ASP A 413 1.97 -10.84 1.16
N LEU A 414 1.02 -9.96 1.53
CA LEU A 414 -0.18 -9.68 0.75
C LEU A 414 0.00 -8.44 -0.15
N PRO A 415 -0.64 -8.40 -1.34
CA PRO A 415 -0.61 -7.24 -2.22
C PRO A 415 -1.41 -6.09 -1.62
N MET A 416 -0.69 -5.07 -1.15
CA MET A 416 -1.31 -3.82 -0.65
C MET A 416 -2.24 -3.15 -1.67
N LYS A 417 -1.96 -3.31 -2.97
CA LYS A 417 -2.81 -2.77 -4.04
C LYS A 417 -4.23 -3.34 -4.00
N ILE A 418 -4.40 -4.63 -3.64
CA ILE A 418 -5.73 -5.23 -3.49
C ILE A 418 -6.43 -4.66 -2.25
N VAL A 419 -5.69 -4.37 -1.19
CA VAL A 419 -6.24 -3.73 0.02
C VAL A 419 -6.86 -2.38 -0.32
N ASP A 420 -6.17 -1.56 -1.13
CA ASP A 420 -6.66 -0.27 -1.61
C ASP A 420 -7.91 -0.43 -2.50
N MET A 421 -7.88 -1.38 -3.46
CA MET A 421 -9.04 -1.69 -4.33
C MET A 421 -10.27 -2.12 -3.51
N PHE A 422 -10.10 -3.05 -2.58
CA PHE A 422 -11.17 -3.48 -1.68
C PHE A 422 -11.66 -2.36 -0.76
N GLY A 423 -10.78 -1.42 -0.37
CA GLY A 423 -11.18 -0.20 0.34
C GLY A 423 -12.16 0.65 -0.46
N CYS A 424 -12.01 0.67 -1.78
CA CYS A 424 -12.89 1.34 -2.73
C CYS A 424 -14.12 0.52 -3.16
N GLY A 425 -14.34 -0.66 -2.59
CA GLY A 425 -15.43 -1.57 -3.01
C GLY A 425 -15.19 -2.20 -4.39
N LEU A 426 -13.97 -2.13 -4.93
CA LEU A 426 -13.60 -2.63 -6.24
C LEU A 426 -13.21 -4.12 -6.14
N PRO A 427 -14.01 -5.05 -6.71
CA PRO A 427 -13.62 -6.46 -6.76
C PRO A 427 -12.39 -6.65 -7.66
N VAL A 428 -11.66 -7.75 -7.46
CA VAL A 428 -10.40 -7.99 -8.18
C VAL A 428 -10.32 -9.39 -8.80
N CYS A 429 -9.64 -9.49 -9.93
CA CYS A 429 -8.98 -10.71 -10.39
C CYS A 429 -7.52 -10.67 -9.93
N ALA A 430 -7.03 -11.68 -9.22
CA ALA A 430 -5.68 -11.71 -8.66
C ALA A 430 -4.90 -12.98 -9.05
N LEU A 431 -3.61 -12.80 -9.36
CA LEU A 431 -2.69 -13.89 -9.66
C LEU A 431 -2.43 -14.75 -8.43
N ASP A 432 -2.62 -16.08 -8.53
CA ASP A 432 -2.50 -17.02 -7.41
C ASP A 432 -1.08 -17.10 -6.85
N PHE A 433 -0.97 -17.07 -5.52
CA PHE A 433 0.24 -17.42 -4.77
C PHE A 433 -0.12 -17.80 -3.32
N ALA A 434 0.83 -18.40 -2.60
CA ALA A 434 0.56 -19.23 -1.41
C ALA A 434 -0.36 -18.60 -0.34
N CYS A 435 -0.18 -17.33 0.03
CA CYS A 435 -0.97 -16.68 1.08
C CYS A 435 -2.08 -15.75 0.56
N LEU A 436 -2.32 -15.69 -0.76
CA LEU A 436 -3.34 -14.80 -1.35
C LEU A 436 -4.74 -15.03 -0.77
N HIS A 437 -5.07 -16.28 -0.46
CA HIS A 437 -6.37 -16.70 0.07
C HIS A 437 -6.73 -16.04 1.42
N GLU A 438 -5.77 -15.44 2.12
CA GLU A 438 -6.04 -14.65 3.33
C GLU A 438 -6.66 -13.28 3.03
N LEU A 439 -6.55 -12.82 1.78
CA LEU A 439 -7.10 -11.55 1.29
C LEU A 439 -8.21 -11.77 0.26
N VAL A 440 -7.96 -12.57 -0.77
CA VAL A 440 -8.90 -12.82 -1.87
C VAL A 440 -9.53 -14.20 -1.72
N ASN A 441 -10.84 -14.21 -1.46
CA ASN A 441 -11.66 -15.41 -1.42
C ASN A 441 -12.30 -15.61 -2.80
N ASP A 442 -11.85 -16.62 -3.55
CA ASP A 442 -12.33 -16.88 -4.92
C ASP A 442 -13.86 -17.07 -4.97
N GLY A 443 -14.53 -16.27 -5.78
CA GLY A 443 -15.98 -16.22 -5.90
C GLY A 443 -16.73 -15.51 -4.76
N GLY A 444 -16.02 -15.08 -3.71
CA GLY A 444 -16.53 -14.26 -2.63
C GLY A 444 -16.34 -12.78 -2.91
N ASN A 445 -15.11 -12.28 -2.75
CA ASN A 445 -14.75 -10.86 -2.93
C ASN A 445 -13.87 -10.59 -4.15
N GLY A 446 -13.47 -11.63 -4.87
CA GLY A 446 -12.69 -11.54 -6.09
C GLY A 446 -12.64 -12.87 -6.82
N ARG A 447 -11.76 -12.95 -7.82
CA ARG A 447 -11.42 -14.17 -8.55
C ARG A 447 -9.93 -14.41 -8.51
N VAL A 448 -9.52 -15.67 -8.47
CA VAL A 448 -8.11 -16.06 -8.49
C VAL A 448 -7.78 -16.72 -9.83
N PHE A 449 -6.68 -16.34 -10.48
CA PHE A 449 -6.24 -16.92 -11.75
C PHE A 449 -4.76 -17.30 -11.71
N LYS A 450 -4.36 -18.22 -12.60
CA LYS A 450 -2.96 -18.65 -12.77
C LYS A 450 -2.40 -18.32 -14.15
N THR A 451 -3.26 -18.15 -15.14
CA THR A 451 -2.86 -18.06 -16.55
C THR A 451 -3.71 -17.05 -17.31
N ALA A 452 -3.19 -16.57 -18.44
CA ALA A 452 -3.90 -15.63 -19.31
C ALA A 452 -5.28 -16.16 -19.79
N PRO A 453 -5.42 -17.44 -20.21
CA PRO A 453 -6.74 -17.98 -20.57
C PRO A 453 -7.74 -18.00 -19.41
N GLN A 454 -7.28 -18.29 -18.19
CA GLN A 454 -8.16 -18.25 -17.01
C GLN A 454 -8.64 -16.83 -16.72
N LEU A 455 -7.73 -15.84 -16.79
CA LEU A 455 -8.10 -14.44 -16.64
C LEU A 455 -9.10 -14.02 -17.72
N ALA A 456 -8.88 -14.38 -18.99
CA ALA A 456 -9.81 -14.08 -20.08
C ALA A 456 -11.23 -14.61 -19.82
N ILE A 457 -11.36 -15.88 -19.43
CA ILE A 457 -12.65 -16.49 -19.06
C ILE A 457 -13.32 -15.75 -17.90
N GLN A 458 -12.53 -15.32 -16.91
CA GLN A 458 -13.03 -14.54 -15.79
C GLN A 458 -13.54 -13.16 -16.26
N LEU A 459 -12.80 -12.47 -17.13
CA LEU A 459 -13.24 -11.19 -17.71
C LEU A 459 -14.55 -11.36 -18.48
N GLU A 460 -14.67 -12.39 -19.32
CA GLU A 460 -15.91 -12.70 -20.05
C GLU A 460 -17.08 -12.94 -19.09
N THR A 461 -16.88 -13.79 -18.08
CA THR A 461 -17.93 -14.16 -17.12
C THR A 461 -18.36 -12.99 -16.23
N LEU A 462 -17.40 -12.17 -15.81
CA LEU A 462 -17.65 -11.02 -14.95
C LEU A 462 -18.29 -9.87 -15.74
N LEU A 463 -17.89 -9.64 -16.99
CA LEU A 463 -18.41 -8.52 -17.79
C LEU A 463 -19.66 -8.87 -18.61
N ALA A 464 -20.11 -10.11 -18.59
CA ALA A 464 -21.37 -10.51 -19.21
C ALA A 464 -22.55 -9.70 -18.61
N GLY A 465 -23.31 -9.03 -19.47
CA GLY A 465 -24.45 -8.20 -19.07
C GLY A 465 -24.09 -6.82 -18.50
N PHE A 466 -22.85 -6.36 -18.68
CA PHE A 466 -22.43 -5.01 -18.35
C PHE A 466 -23.32 -3.93 -19.02
N PRO A 467 -23.67 -2.82 -18.33
CA PRO A 467 -23.17 -2.37 -17.01
C PRO A 467 -23.79 -3.07 -15.79
N ASP A 468 -24.87 -3.83 -15.95
CA ASP A 468 -25.64 -4.40 -14.85
C ASP A 468 -25.26 -5.85 -14.50
N SER A 469 -24.00 -6.23 -14.75
CA SER A 469 -23.51 -7.60 -14.55
C SER A 469 -23.84 -8.13 -13.14
N PRO A 470 -24.64 -9.22 -13.03
CA PRO A 470 -24.95 -9.83 -11.74
C PRO A 470 -23.69 -10.40 -11.06
N SER A 471 -22.76 -10.93 -11.85
CA SER A 471 -21.51 -11.51 -11.34
C SER A 471 -20.61 -10.47 -10.70
N LEU A 472 -20.46 -9.30 -11.31
CA LEU A 472 -19.68 -8.19 -10.73
C LEU A 472 -20.36 -7.62 -9.50
N ARG A 473 -21.67 -7.36 -9.56
CA ARG A 473 -22.44 -6.85 -8.41
C ARG A 473 -22.35 -7.78 -7.20
N LYS A 474 -22.41 -9.10 -7.42
CA LYS A 474 -22.23 -10.08 -6.35
C LYS A 474 -20.87 -9.92 -5.66
N LEU A 475 -19.78 -9.82 -6.42
CA LEU A 475 -18.44 -9.65 -5.83
C LEU A 475 -18.32 -8.30 -5.11
N ALA A 476 -18.77 -7.21 -5.73
CA ALA A 476 -18.74 -5.86 -5.15
C ALA A 476 -19.54 -5.78 -3.84
N SER A 477 -20.72 -6.39 -3.78
CA SER A 477 -21.58 -6.40 -2.57
C SER A 477 -20.93 -7.06 -1.35
N SER A 478 -19.97 -7.98 -1.56
CA SER A 478 -19.23 -8.59 -0.46
C SER A 478 -18.20 -7.64 0.18
N LEU A 479 -17.84 -6.57 -0.55
CA LEU A 479 -16.91 -5.53 -0.11
C LEU A 479 -17.63 -4.31 0.48
N GLU A 480 -18.96 -4.22 0.29
CA GLU A 480 -19.77 -3.18 0.90
C GLU A 480 -19.73 -3.31 2.43
N ARG A 481 -19.41 -2.19 3.10
CA ARG A 481 -19.35 -2.15 4.56
C ARG A 481 -20.77 -2.29 5.11
N ALA A 482 -21.00 -3.27 5.98
CA ALA A 482 -22.18 -3.23 6.85
C ALA A 482 -22.10 -1.95 7.71
N PRO A 483 -23.19 -1.19 7.89
CA PRO A 483 -23.19 -0.05 8.78
C PRO A 483 -22.80 -0.51 10.19
N ALA A 484 -21.71 0.04 10.70
CA ALA A 484 -21.21 -0.28 12.03
C ALA A 484 -22.25 0.13 13.08
N ILE A 485 -23.02 -0.82 13.60
CA ILE A 485 -23.71 -0.65 14.88
C ILE A 485 -22.69 -1.04 15.95
N PRO A 486 -22.16 -0.09 16.75
CA PRO A 486 -21.25 -0.43 17.82
C PRO A 486 -22.09 -1.04 18.95
N ASN A 487 -22.16 -2.37 19.03
CA ASN A 487 -22.67 -3.05 20.21
C ASN A 487 -21.47 -3.41 21.11
N PRO A 488 -21.25 -2.70 22.23
CA PRO A 488 -20.06 -2.89 23.08
C PRO A 488 -20.14 -4.11 24.01
N HIS A 489 -21.16 -4.97 23.87
CA HIS A 489 -21.39 -6.11 24.74
C HIS A 489 -21.66 -7.40 23.95
N VAL A 490 -20.64 -7.92 23.27
CA VAL A 490 -20.61 -9.34 22.92
C VAL A 490 -19.25 -9.89 23.33
N SER A 491 -19.21 -10.52 24.50
CA SER A 491 -18.12 -11.38 24.90
C SER A 491 -18.33 -12.75 24.26
N THR A 492 -17.63 -13.05 23.18
CA THR A 492 -17.65 -14.38 22.55
C THR A 492 -16.25 -14.99 22.58
N ASN A 493 -16.20 -16.15 23.23
CA ASN A 493 -15.04 -17.03 23.31
C ASN A 493 -14.86 -17.81 22.00
N HIS A 494 -13.60 -18.20 21.77
CA HIS A 494 -13.08 -19.14 20.78
C HIS A 494 -12.92 -18.62 19.34
N GLY A 495 -11.66 -18.68 18.90
CA GLY A 495 -11.19 -18.21 17.62
C GLY A 495 -11.31 -19.25 16.52
N SER A 496 -11.85 -18.81 15.39
CA SER A 496 -11.44 -19.22 14.04
C SER A 496 -12.24 -18.47 12.97
N GLU A 497 -13.40 -17.87 13.29
CA GLU A 497 -14.32 -17.33 12.26
C GLU A 497 -14.48 -15.78 12.23
N GLU A 498 -14.29 -15.05 13.34
CA GLU A 498 -14.43 -13.57 13.34
C GLU A 498 -13.26 -12.79 12.69
N SER A 499 -12.19 -13.46 12.25
CA SER A 499 -11.07 -12.81 11.56
C SER A 499 -11.40 -12.34 10.13
N GLN A 500 -12.56 -12.75 9.58
CA GLN A 500 -12.89 -12.57 8.16
C GLN A 500 -13.71 -11.33 7.80
N VAL A 501 -14.25 -10.56 8.75
CA VAL A 501 -15.02 -9.36 8.38
C VAL A 501 -14.08 -8.27 7.88
N TRP A 502 -14.27 -7.87 6.62
CA TRP A 502 -13.57 -6.75 6.00
C TRP A 502 -13.89 -5.45 6.76
N CYS A 503 -12.86 -4.70 7.13
CA CYS A 503 -12.97 -3.51 7.98
C CYS A 503 -11.84 -2.52 7.68
N THR A 504 -11.92 -1.33 8.28
CA THR A 504 -10.88 -0.30 8.17
C THR A 504 -9.62 -0.66 8.97
N TRP A 505 -8.51 0.02 8.66
CA TRP A 505 -7.29 -0.06 9.47
C TRP A 505 -7.56 0.23 10.94
N GLU A 506 -8.27 1.32 11.22
CA GLU A 506 -8.50 1.81 12.57
C GLU A 506 -9.29 0.79 13.42
N GLU A 507 -10.31 0.17 12.83
CA GLU A 507 -11.11 -0.88 13.47
C GLU A 507 -10.27 -2.15 13.73
N ASN A 508 -9.55 -2.63 12.72
CA ASN A 508 -8.73 -3.84 12.85
C ASN A 508 -7.59 -3.64 13.85
N TRP A 509 -6.90 -2.49 13.77
CA TRP A 509 -5.87 -2.10 14.71
C TRP A 509 -6.43 -1.98 16.12
N GLY A 510 -7.58 -1.33 16.29
CA GLY A 510 -8.25 -1.22 17.59
C GLY A 510 -8.58 -2.57 18.20
N ARG A 511 -9.11 -3.51 17.40
CA ARG A 511 -9.45 -4.87 17.84
C ARG A 511 -8.22 -5.69 18.26
N VAL A 512 -7.14 -5.60 17.48
CA VAL A 512 -5.94 -6.44 17.64
C VAL A 512 -4.95 -5.80 18.63
N MET A 513 -4.56 -4.55 18.41
CA MET A 513 -3.47 -3.90 19.14
C MET A 513 -3.87 -3.43 20.53
N ARG A 514 -5.12 -3.02 20.78
CA ARG A 514 -5.53 -2.58 22.13
C ARG A 514 -5.32 -3.67 23.19
N ARG A 515 -5.60 -4.93 22.85
CA ARG A 515 -5.38 -6.09 23.74
C ARG A 515 -3.90 -6.32 24.04
N LEU A 516 -3.01 -5.92 23.13
CA LEU A 516 -1.57 -6.07 23.30
C LEU A 516 -0.94 -4.98 24.16
N ILE A 517 -1.43 -3.74 24.04
CA ILE A 517 -0.73 -2.56 24.57
C ILE A 517 -1.42 -1.91 25.79
N LEU A 518 -2.66 -2.28 26.08
CA LEU A 518 -3.45 -1.73 27.20
C LEU A 518 -3.61 -2.69 28.39
N VAL A 519 -2.94 -3.85 28.34
CA VAL A 519 -2.82 -4.81 29.46
C VAL A 519 -1.52 -4.53 30.20
#